data_AF-F3Y7G9-F1
#
_entry.id   AF-F3Y7G9-F1
#
_cell.length_a   1.000
_cell.length_b   1.000
_cell.length_c   1.000
_cell.angle_alpha   90.00
_cell.angle_beta   90.00
_cell.angle_gamma   90.00
#
_symmetry.space_group_name_H-M   'P 1'
#
loop_
_entity.id
_entity.type
_entity.pdbx_description
1 polymer ?
#
loop_
_entity_poly.entity_id
_entity_poly.type
_entity_poly.pdbx_seq_one_letter_code
_entity_poly.pdbx_strand_id
1 'polypeptide(L)' 'MTKRTLSNKGRHSVLKVSGFRARMATPQGRKTIRNRRKRGRKIVALRR' A
#
# COMPACT_ATOMS: atom_id res chain seq x y z
N MET A 1 16.68 -4.68 -23.91
CA MET A 1 15.83 -4.47 -22.70
C MET A 1 15.43 -5.83 -22.14
N THR A 2 15.83 -6.17 -20.91
CA THR A 2 15.41 -7.41 -20.24
C THR A 2 14.23 -7.15 -19.32
N LYS A 3 13.31 -8.11 -19.19
CA LYS A 3 12.14 -8.02 -18.32
C LYS A 3 12.57 -7.84 -16.85
N ARG A 4 11.93 -6.91 -16.13
CA ARG A 4 12.17 -6.63 -14.71
C ARG A 4 10.98 -7.07 -13.85
N THR A 5 11.21 -7.27 -12.55
CA THR A 5 10.24 -7.85 -11.59
C THR A 5 9.08 -6.92 -11.26
N LEU A 6 9.32 -5.62 -11.18
CA LEU A 6 8.27 -4.62 -11.07
C LEU A 6 7.63 -4.42 -12.45
N SER A 7 6.60 -5.23 -12.72
CA SER A 7 5.70 -5.02 -13.85
C SER A 7 5.05 -3.64 -13.71
N ASN A 8 5.00 -2.86 -14.80
CA ASN A 8 4.33 -1.55 -14.91
C ASN A 8 2.80 -1.67 -14.79
N LYS A 9 2.31 -2.29 -13.72
CA LYS A 9 0.88 -2.37 -13.42
C LYS A 9 0.38 -0.95 -13.23
N GLY A 10 -0.73 -0.63 -13.90
CA GLY A 10 -1.35 0.70 -13.80
C GLY A 10 -1.66 1.08 -12.35
N ARG A 11 -1.77 2.39 -12.11
CA ARG A 11 -1.97 2.97 -10.77
C ARG A 11 -3.15 2.34 -10.01
N HIS A 12 -4.22 2.01 -10.73
CA HIS A 12 -5.40 1.34 -10.16
C HIS A 12 -5.09 -0.04 -9.58
N SER A 13 -4.31 -0.86 -10.28
CA SER A 13 -3.90 -2.19 -9.82
C SER A 13 -3.02 -2.11 -8.56
N VAL A 14 -2.16 -1.08 -8.48
CA VAL A 14 -1.33 -0.83 -7.30
C VAL A 14 -2.19 -0.40 -6.10
N LEU A 15 -3.19 0.47 -6.31
CA LEU A 15 -4.08 0.93 -5.25
C LEU A 15 -4.98 -0.18 -4.69
N LYS A 16 -5.41 -1.13 -5.52
CA LYS A 16 -6.17 -2.31 -5.06
C LYS A 16 -5.38 -3.20 -4.10
N VAL A 17 -4.06 -3.26 -4.24
CA VAL A 17 -3.20 -4.09 -3.38
C VAL A 17 -2.68 -3.31 -2.17
N SER A 18 -2.25 -2.06 -2.38
CA SER A 18 -1.47 -1.30 -1.40
C SER A 18 -2.12 -0.01 -0.93
N GLY A 19 -3.28 0.36 -1.45
CA GLY A 19 -4.02 1.56 -1.06
C GLY A 19 -4.57 1.48 0.36
N PHE A 20 -5.00 2.63 0.90
CA PHE A 20 -5.52 2.72 2.27
C PHE A 20 -6.72 1.78 2.51
N ARG A 21 -7.68 1.73 1.58
CA ARG A 21 -8.85 0.85 1.67
C ARG A 21 -8.46 -0.63 1.69
N ALA A 22 -7.49 -1.03 0.86
CA ALA A 22 -6.97 -2.40 0.84
C ALA A 22 -6.34 -2.79 2.18
N ARG A 23 -5.63 -1.86 2.84
CA ARG A 23 -5.07 -2.07 4.18
C ARG A 23 -6.15 -2.17 5.27
N MET A 24 -7.26 -1.45 5.13
CA MET A 24 -8.34 -1.50 6.13
C MET A 24 -9.19 -2.77 6.04
N ALA A 25 -9.22 -3.44 4.88
CA ALA A 25 -10.01 -4.65 4.66
C ALA A 25 -9.52 -5.85 5.49
N THR A 26 -8.23 -5.95 5.80
CA THR A 26 -7.65 -7.09 6.53
C THR A 26 -7.24 -6.73 7.96
N PRO A 27 -7.33 -7.66 8.94
CA PRO A 27 -6.82 -7.44 10.30
C PRO A 27 -5.33 -7.05 10.32
N GLN A 28 -4.52 -7.70 9.49
CA GLN A 28 -3.08 -7.47 9.39
C GLN A 28 -2.78 -6.08 8.81
N GLY A 29 -3.52 -5.66 7.78
CA GLY A 29 -3.38 -4.33 7.20
C GLY A 29 -3.73 -3.22 8.19
N ARG A 30 -4.75 -3.42 9.03
CA ARG A 30 -5.08 -2.51 10.15
C ARG A 30 -3.91 -2.39 11.14
N LYS A 31 -3.26 -3.51 11.50
CA LYS A 31 -2.04 -3.51 12.35
C LYS A 31 -0.89 -2.75 11.69
N THR A 32 -0.68 -2.92 10.38
CA THR A 32 0.34 -2.17 9.63
C THR A 32 0.11 -0.66 9.73
N ILE A 33 -1.13 -0.19 9.51
CA ILE A 33 -1.46 1.24 9.57
C ILE A 33 -1.27 1.79 10.98
N ARG A 34 -1.67 1.03 12.02
CA ARG A 34 -1.43 1.41 13.42
C ARG A 34 0.06 1.62 13.70
N ASN A 35 0.92 0.67 13.30
CA ASN A 35 2.36 0.77 13.50
C ASN A 35 2.98 1.94 12.73
N ARG A 36 2.50 2.23 11.52
CA ARG A 36 2.96 3.37 10.72
C ARG A 36 2.58 4.71 11.33
N ARG A 37 1.37 4.81 11.91
CA ARG A 37 0.92 5.97 12.69
C ARG A 37 1.74 6.16 13.97
N LYS A 38 1.96 5.08 14.74
CA LYS A 38 2.81 5.10 15.93
C LYS A 38 4.23 5.60 15.63
N ARG A 39 4.78 5.24 14.47
CA ARG A 39 6.09 5.72 14.00
C ARG A 39 6.08 7.17 13.47
N GLY A 40 4.91 7.79 13.28
CA GLY A 40 4.81 9.16 12.76
C GLY A 40 5.09 9.29 11.25
N ARG A 41 4.82 8.25 10.44
CA ARG A 41 5.04 8.35 8.98
C ARG A 41 4.07 9.36 8.35
N LYS A 42 4.61 10.39 7.69
CA LYS A 42 3.84 11.40 6.92
C LYS A 42 2.84 10.78 5.94
N ILE A 43 3.24 9.68 5.27
CA ILE A 43 2.39 8.93 4.35
C ILE A 43 2.16 7.54 4.93
N VAL A 44 0.92 7.25 5.36
CA VAL A 44 0.57 5.96 5.99
C VAL A 44 0.24 4.86 4.98
N ALA A 45 -0.28 5.21 3.80
CA ALA A 45 -0.57 4.30 2.69
C ALA A 45 -0.43 5.05 1.36
N LEU A 46 -0.47 4.33 0.24
CA LEU A 46 -0.47 4.97 -1.08
C LEU A 46 -1.71 5.85 -1.25
N ARG A 47 -1.47 7.10 -1.68
CA ARG A 47 -2.52 8.07 -2.01
C ARG A 47 -3.08 7.76 -3.39
N ARG A 48 -4.37 8.06 -3.59
CA ARG A 48 -4.99 8.01 -4.91
C ARG A 48 -4.28 9.01 -5.83
#